data_AF-A0A8J7YC31-F1
#
_entry.id   AF-A0A8J7YC31-F1
#
_cell.length_a   1.000
_cell.length_b   1.000
_cell.length_c   1.000
_cell.angle_alpha   90.00
_cell.angle_beta   90.00
_cell.angle_gamma   90.00
#
_symmetry.space_group_name_H-M   'P 1'
#
loop_
_entity.id
_entity.type
_entity.pdbx_description
1 polymer ?
#
loop_
_entity_poly.entity_id
_entity_poly.type
_entity_poly.pdbx_seq_one_letter_code
_entity_poly.pdbx_strand_id
1 'polypeptide(L)' 'MARESFEKTTLPADSPRLCTTCGTPIDTTEWYPVTTVPEEGHRIYAFCGEVCRERWRRETDS' A
#
# COMPACT_ATOMS: atom_id res chain seq x y z
N MET A 1 6.99 40.37 2.97
CA MET A 1 6.89 40.19 1.50
C MET A 1 7.38 38.79 1.17
N ALA A 2 6.65 38.05 0.30
CA ALA A 2 6.87 36.68 -0.23
C ALA A 2 6.99 35.55 0.82
N ARG A 3 6.06 34.59 0.98
CA ARG A 3 5.46 33.57 0.08
C ARG A 3 6.51 32.72 -0.65
N GLU A 4 7.15 31.82 0.09
CA GLU A 4 7.81 30.65 -0.51
C GLU A 4 6.84 29.47 -0.41
N SER A 5 5.92 29.40 -1.38
CA SER A 5 5.11 28.22 -1.62
C SER A 5 6.06 27.11 -2.05
N PHE A 6 6.38 26.19 -1.13
CA PHE A 6 7.02 24.93 -1.48
C PHE A 6 5.97 24.08 -2.20
N GLU A 7 5.69 24.41 -3.46
CA GLU A 7 5.01 23.53 -4.39
C GLU A 7 5.95 22.35 -4.64
N LYS A 8 5.86 21.38 -3.73
CA LYS A 8 6.38 20.04 -3.94
C LYS A 8 5.55 19.43 -5.07
N THR A 9 5.92 19.74 -6.30
CA THR A 9 5.53 19.00 -7.49
C THR A 9 6.01 17.56 -7.29
N THR A 10 5.15 16.76 -6.68
CA THR A 10 5.32 15.32 -6.61
C THR A 10 4.82 14.83 -7.97
N LEU A 11 5.76 14.69 -8.91
CA LEU A 11 5.53 13.98 -10.15
C LEU A 11 4.87 12.62 -9.81
N PRO A 12 3.79 12.20 -10.49
CA PRO A 12 3.20 10.89 -10.25
C PRO A 12 4.11 9.83 -10.87
N ALA A 13 5.12 9.41 -10.11
CA ALA A 13 5.90 8.20 -10.36
C ALA A 13 5.37 7.02 -9.54
N ASP A 14 4.08 7.04 -9.20
CA ASP A 14 3.44 6.02 -8.38
C ASP A 14 2.62 5.12 -9.30
N SER A 15 3.23 4.04 -9.77
CA SER A 15 2.41 2.92 -10.25
C SER A 15 1.44 2.58 -9.12
N PRO A 16 0.11 2.58 -9.38
CA PRO A 16 -0.87 2.48 -8.33
C PRO A 16 -0.61 1.24 -7.49
N ARG A 17 -0.35 1.42 -6.20
CA ARG A 17 -0.11 0.28 -5.32
C ARG A 17 -1.40 -0.51 -5.19
N LEU A 18 -1.41 -1.74 -5.69
CA LEU A 18 -2.62 -2.56 -5.71
C LEU A 18 -2.75 -3.38 -4.43
N CYS A 19 -3.99 -3.57 -3.97
CA CYS A 19 -4.32 -4.48 -2.90
C CYS A 19 -4.04 -5.92 -3.34
N THR A 20 -3.27 -6.64 -2.54
CA THR A 20 -2.92 -8.04 -2.80
C THR A 20 -4.17 -8.93 -2.82
N THR A 21 -5.18 -8.60 -1.99
CA THR A 21 -6.39 -9.44 -1.83
C THR A 21 -7.43 -9.20 -2.92
N CYS A 22 -7.73 -7.94 -3.25
CA CYS A 22 -8.83 -7.59 -4.15
C CYS A 22 -8.39 -6.92 -5.46
N GLY A 23 -7.11 -6.59 -5.61
CA GLY A 23 -6.56 -5.94 -6.81
C GLY A 23 -6.93 -4.47 -6.99
N THR A 24 -7.65 -3.86 -6.05
CA THR A 24 -8.03 -2.44 -6.14
C THR A 24 -6.82 -1.54 -5.86
N PRO A 25 -6.73 -0.35 -6.49
CA PRO A 25 -5.73 0.64 -6.11
C PRO A 25 -5.92 1.04 -4.64
N ILE A 26 -4.81 1.06 -3.90
CA ILE A 26 -4.74 1.51 -2.53
C ILE A 26 -4.55 3.02 -2.57
N ASP A 27 -5.34 3.74 -1.78
CA ASP A 27 -5.10 5.14 -1.55
C ASP A 27 -3.82 5.29 -0.72
N THR A 28 -2.77 5.84 -1.33
CA THR A 28 -1.47 6.07 -0.68
C THR A 28 -1.40 7.39 0.06
N THR A 29 -2.48 8.18 0.05
CA THR A 29 -2.58 9.44 0.80
C THR A 29 -3.02 9.19 2.24
N GLU A 30 -3.72 8.08 2.48
CA GLU A 30 -4.09 7.58 3.79
C GLU A 30 -3.20 6.42 4.25
N TRP A 31 -3.23 6.12 5.56
CA TRP A 31 -2.51 4.98 6.11
C TRP A 31 -3.16 3.67 5.64
N TYR A 32 -2.33 2.73 5.17
CA TYR A 32 -2.79 1.43 4.71
C TYR A 32 -2.00 0.27 5.36
N PRO A 33 -2.67 -0.86 5.62
CA PRO A 33 -2.01 -2.03 6.18
C PRO A 33 -1.06 -2.71 5.20
N VAL A 34 0.08 -3.16 5.72
CA VAL A 34 1.07 -4.00 5.02
C VAL A 34 1.45 -5.23 5.85
N THR A 35 1.78 -6.32 5.18
CA THR A 35 2.29 -7.55 5.81
C THR A 35 3.57 -7.98 5.12
N THR A 36 4.56 -8.38 5.90
CA THR A 36 5.81 -8.96 5.41
C THR A 36 5.80 -10.46 5.63
N VAL A 37 6.10 -11.24 4.59
CA VAL A 37 6.21 -12.69 4.68
C VAL A 37 7.65 -13.10 4.38
N PRO A 38 8.29 -13.91 5.24
CA PRO A 38 9.62 -14.44 4.99
C PRO A 38 9.57 -15.55 3.94
N GLU A 39 9.34 -15.19 2.68
CA GLU A 39 9.54 -16.05 1.51
C GLU A 39 10.74 -15.51 0.73
N GLU A 40 11.74 -16.36 0.46
CA GLU A 40 12.94 -16.12 -0.39
C GLU A 40 13.29 -14.63 -0.60
N GLY A 41 13.57 -13.90 0.48
CA GLY A 41 13.92 -12.48 0.41
C GLY A 41 12.92 -11.46 0.99
N HIS A 42 11.92 -11.90 1.75
CA HIS A 42 10.89 -11.06 2.38
C HIS A 42 10.01 -10.31 1.38
N ARG A 43 8.84 -10.85 1.08
CA ARG A 43 7.83 -10.17 0.25
C ARG A 43 6.95 -9.26 1.12
N ILE A 44 6.70 -8.05 0.64
CA ILE A 44 5.81 -7.07 1.28
C ILE A 44 4.50 -7.02 0.50
N TYR A 45 3.41 -7.41 1.16
CA TYR A 45 2.05 -7.34 0.63
C TYR A 45 1.33 -6.12 1.19
N ALA A 46 0.70 -5.36 0.32
CA ALA A 46 -0.09 -4.19 0.68
C ALA A 46 -1.59 -4.47 0.55
N PHE A 47 -2.39 -3.84 1.40
CA PHE A 47 -3.83 -4.05 1.47
C PHE A 47 -4.55 -2.71 1.58
N CYS A 48 -5.71 -2.59 0.93
CA CYS A 48 -6.54 -1.38 1.03
C CYS A 48 -7.19 -1.19 2.41
N GLY A 49 -7.16 -2.22 3.26
CA GLY A 49 -7.78 -2.16 4.59
C GLY A 49 -7.61 -3.46 5.36
N GLU A 50 -8.00 -3.44 6.64
CA GLU A 50 -7.82 -4.56 7.57
C GLU A 50 -8.60 -5.80 7.13
N VAL A 51 -9.82 -5.62 6.60
CA VAL A 51 -10.65 -6.73 6.10
C VAL A 51 -9.92 -7.53 5.01
N CYS A 52 -9.28 -6.84 4.07
CA CYS A 52 -8.52 -7.50 2.99
C CYS A 52 -7.26 -8.19 3.54
N ARG A 53 -6.58 -7.56 4.49
CA ARG A 53 -5.42 -8.15 5.18
C ARG A 53 -5.80 -9.44 5.91
N GLU A 54 -6.88 -9.41 6.68
CA GLU A 54 -7.35 -10.57 7.46
C GLU A 54 -7.80 -11.72 6.56
N ARG A 55 -8.54 -11.42 5.49
CA ARG A 55 -8.94 -12.41 4.50
C ARG A 55 -7.73 -13.10 3.88
N TRP A 56 -6.77 -12.31 3.40
CA TRP A 56 -5.54 -12.85 2.83
C TRP A 56 -4.74 -13.68 3.83
N ARG A 57 -4.69 -13.26 5.10
CA ARG A 57 -4.03 -14.03 6.17
C ARG A 57 -4.69 -15.40 6.37
N ARG A 58 -6.02 -15.46 6.37
CA ARG A 58 -6.77 -16.73 6.48
C ARG A 58 -6.54 -17.65 5.28
N GLU A 59 -6.38 -17.08 4.08
CA GLU A 59 -6.12 -17.84 2.85
C GLU A 59 -4.67 -18.34 2.78
N THR A 60 -3.71 -17.62 3.35
CA THR A 60 -2.27 -17.95 3.30
C THR A 60 -1.82 -18.86 4.45
N ASP A 61 -2.47 -18.78 5.61
CA ASP A 61 -2.18 -19.63 6.79
C ASP A 61 -2.81 -21.03 6.68
N SER A 62 -3.57 -21.32 5.61
CA SER A 62 -4.33 -22.56 5.42
C SER A 62 -3.57 -23.69 4.75
#